data_AF-J9FI73-F1
#
_entry.id   AF-J9FI73-F1
#
_cell.length_a   1.000
_cell.length_b   1.000
_cell.length_c   1.000
_cell.angle_alpha   90.00
_cell.angle_beta   90.00
_cell.angle_gamma   90.00
#
_symmetry.space_group_name_H-M   'P 1'
#
loop_
_entity.id
_entity.type
_entity.pdbx_description
1 polymer ?
#
loop_
_entity_poly.entity_id
_entity_poly.type
_entity_poly.pdbx_seq_one_letter_code
_entity_poly.pdbx_strand_id
1 'polypeptide(L)'
;MKQQAWHLLPDEMKEVLKAFRHHLHDLTNKQKKVENAILHWKLGLGNANNPLFYGKSALPEKTKTATAGDWKIQAMPSDRTMVTEVVVKINLSPQTMHILKKGHIPEAMEDHWFMYCDHEYIRYYRSWTGVCIFEAHYLPNGKAYLIDRIRINHHAVDLGANKEKAGTALFCYLLDAETEGEAELTWKEFLKLKS
;
A
#
# COMPACT_ATOMS: atom_id res chain seq x y z
N MET A 1 12.11 -15.83 -11.05
CA MET A 1 10.80 -15.62 -10.40
C MET A 1 9.95 -14.59 -11.18
N LYS A 2 9.95 -14.64 -12.52
CA LYS A 2 9.42 -13.57 -13.42
C LYS A 2 7.89 -13.51 -13.57
N GLN A 3 7.16 -14.50 -13.05
CA GLN A 3 5.75 -14.71 -13.39
C GLN A 3 4.84 -14.73 -12.16
N GLN A 4 5.38 -14.99 -10.97
CA GLN A 4 4.54 -15.26 -9.80
C GLN A 4 3.74 -14.02 -9.37
N ALA A 5 4.33 -12.83 -9.27
CA ALA A 5 3.59 -11.62 -8.86
C ALA A 5 2.55 -11.14 -9.91
N TRP A 6 2.87 -11.18 -11.21
CA TRP A 6 1.94 -10.74 -12.26
C TRP A 6 0.68 -11.61 -12.33
N HIS A 7 0.79 -12.92 -12.09
CA HIS A 7 -0.35 -13.83 -12.08
C HIS A 7 -1.18 -13.74 -10.80
N LEU A 8 -0.63 -13.18 -9.72
CA LEU A 8 -1.33 -12.92 -8.46
C LEU A 8 -2.16 -11.62 -8.51
N LEU A 9 -1.85 -10.72 -9.44
CA LEU A 9 -2.64 -9.51 -9.67
C LEU A 9 -3.96 -9.83 -10.39
N PRO A 10 -5.10 -9.33 -9.89
CA PRO A 10 -6.38 -9.37 -10.61
C PRO A 10 -6.26 -8.76 -12.00
N ASP A 11 -7.05 -9.23 -12.95
CA ASP A 11 -6.97 -8.77 -14.34
C ASP A 11 -7.26 -7.27 -14.47
N GLU A 12 -8.10 -6.69 -13.61
CA GLU A 12 -8.28 -5.24 -13.58
C GLU A 12 -7.02 -4.49 -13.15
N MET A 13 -6.19 -5.05 -12.26
CA MET A 13 -4.92 -4.46 -11.86
C MET A 13 -3.89 -4.50 -13.00
N LYS A 14 -3.91 -5.57 -13.79
CA LYS A 14 -3.11 -5.64 -15.02
C LYS A 14 -3.51 -4.54 -16.00
N GLU A 15 -4.81 -4.23 -16.11
CA GLU A 15 -5.32 -3.14 -16.95
C GLU A 15 -5.00 -1.74 -16.41
N VAL A 16 -5.10 -1.51 -15.10
CA VAL A 16 -4.68 -0.24 -14.48
C VAL A 16 -3.18 0.00 -14.71
N LEU A 17 -2.36 -1.05 -14.54
CA LEU A 17 -0.92 -0.97 -14.84
C LEU A 17 -0.64 -0.81 -16.34
N LYS A 18 -1.48 -1.35 -17.23
CA LYS A 18 -1.38 -1.08 -18.68
C LYS A 18 -1.75 0.37 -19.01
N ALA A 19 -2.82 0.91 -18.43
CA ALA A 19 -3.27 2.27 -18.63
C ALA A 19 -2.27 3.30 -18.07
N PHE A 20 -1.71 3.04 -16.88
CA PHE A 20 -0.63 3.85 -16.32
C PHE A 20 0.63 3.78 -17.19
N ARG A 21 1.00 2.60 -17.70
CA ARG A 21 2.11 2.46 -18.67
C ARG A 21 1.84 3.18 -19.99
N HIS A 22 0.60 3.18 -20.47
CA HIS A 22 0.20 3.91 -21.66
C HIS A 22 0.27 5.42 -21.43
N HIS A 23 -0.12 5.90 -20.24
CA HIS A 23 0.06 7.29 -19.84
C HIS A 23 1.54 7.68 -19.77
N LEU A 24 2.38 6.78 -19.24
CA LEU A 24 3.83 6.97 -19.25
C LEU A 24 4.39 6.98 -20.67
N HIS A 25 3.84 6.21 -21.62
CA HIS A 25 4.38 6.05 -22.97
C HIS A 25 4.64 7.39 -23.67
N ASP A 26 3.72 8.35 -23.51
CA ASP A 26 3.73 9.66 -24.17
C ASP A 26 4.63 10.70 -23.46
N LEU A 27 5.28 10.31 -22.36
CA LEU A 27 6.18 11.17 -21.59
C LEU A 27 7.64 10.99 -22.02
N THR A 28 8.39 12.08 -22.02
CA THR A 28 9.85 12.03 -22.20
C THR A 28 10.52 11.21 -21.09
N ASN A 29 11.71 10.65 -21.33
CA ASN A 29 12.44 9.86 -20.33
C ASN A 29 12.74 10.63 -19.03
N LYS A 30 12.83 11.97 -19.10
CA LYS A 30 12.97 12.86 -17.94
C LYS A 30 11.64 12.98 -17.16
N GLN A 31 10.52 13.10 -17.86
CA GLN A 31 9.18 13.13 -17.26
C GLN A 31 8.79 11.77 -16.65
N LYS A 32 9.11 10.64 -17.31
CA LYS A 32 8.92 9.28 -16.75
C LYS A 32 9.66 9.08 -15.43
N LYS A 33 10.91 9.58 -15.32
CA LYS A 33 11.68 9.54 -14.08
C LYS A 33 11.07 10.40 -12.97
N VAL A 34 10.56 11.58 -13.32
CA VAL A 34 9.90 12.49 -12.38
C VAL A 34 8.56 11.96 -11.91
N GLU A 35 7.71 11.44 -12.81
CA GLU A 35 6.43 10.79 -12.49
C GLU A 35 6.61 9.54 -11.63
N ASN A 36 7.61 8.70 -11.92
CA ASN A 36 7.94 7.54 -11.08
C ASN A 36 8.48 7.96 -9.70
N ALA A 37 9.33 8.99 -9.62
CA ALA A 37 9.80 9.52 -8.35
C ALA A 37 8.67 10.17 -7.53
N ILE A 38 7.73 10.84 -8.21
CA ILE A 38 6.51 11.42 -7.61
C ILE A 38 5.56 10.30 -7.15
N LEU A 39 5.44 9.20 -7.89
CA LEU A 39 4.64 8.04 -7.50
C LEU A 39 5.24 7.35 -6.27
N HIS A 40 6.56 7.15 -6.24
CA HIS A 40 7.27 6.66 -5.05
C HIS A 40 7.15 7.61 -3.87
N TRP A 41 7.26 8.91 -4.08
CA TRP A 41 7.15 9.91 -3.02
C TRP A 41 5.71 10.08 -2.52
N LYS A 42 4.70 9.97 -3.40
CA LYS A 42 3.29 10.08 -3.03
C LYS A 42 2.73 8.80 -2.39
N LEU A 43 3.14 7.63 -2.89
CA LEU A 43 2.59 6.32 -2.49
C LEU A 43 3.50 5.54 -1.53
N GLY A 44 4.77 5.91 -1.40
CA GLY A 44 5.79 5.13 -0.72
C GLY A 44 5.51 4.89 0.76
N LEU A 45 5.73 3.63 1.14
CA LEU A 45 5.82 3.14 2.51
C LEU A 45 7.29 3.14 2.91
N GLY A 46 7.63 3.71 4.07
CA GLY A 46 9.02 3.80 4.53
C GLY A 46 9.76 5.06 4.07
N ASN A 47 10.98 5.23 4.59
CA ASN A 47 11.85 6.36 4.28
C ASN A 47 12.72 6.08 3.05
N ALA A 48 12.34 6.64 1.90
CA ALA A 48 13.08 6.48 0.65
C ALA A 48 14.52 7.04 0.70
N ASN A 49 14.86 7.93 1.63
CA ASN A 49 16.22 8.44 1.78
C ASN A 49 17.18 7.36 2.31
N ASN A 50 16.70 6.39 3.08
CA ASN A 50 17.51 5.31 3.65
C ASN A 50 18.27 4.49 2.59
N PRO A 51 17.61 3.89 1.59
CA PRO A 51 18.32 3.14 0.56
C PRO A 51 19.12 4.05 -0.38
N LEU A 52 18.65 5.28 -0.61
CA LEU A 52 19.27 6.21 -1.56
C LEU A 52 20.59 6.81 -1.06
N PHE A 53 20.68 7.14 0.23
CA PHE A 53 21.82 7.90 0.78
C PHE A 53 22.55 7.16 1.90
N TYR A 54 21.92 6.19 2.55
CA TYR A 54 22.43 5.61 3.79
C TYR A 54 22.66 4.09 3.72
N GLY A 55 22.31 3.43 2.62
CA GLY A 55 22.47 1.98 2.46
C GLY A 55 21.64 1.15 3.46
N LYS A 56 20.54 1.71 3.96
CA LYS A 56 19.63 1.09 4.93
C LYS A 56 18.29 0.74 4.27
N SER A 57 17.54 -0.16 4.90
CA SER A 57 16.15 -0.46 4.50
C SER A 57 15.29 0.81 4.50
N ALA A 58 14.41 0.94 3.50
CA ALA A 58 13.38 1.97 3.49
C ALA A 58 12.35 1.73 4.59
N LEU A 59 12.01 0.47 4.86
CA LEU A 59 11.06 0.12 5.89
C LEU A 59 11.73 0.11 7.27
N PRO A 60 11.06 0.64 8.30
CA PRO A 60 11.53 0.62 9.67
C PRO A 60 11.52 -0.80 10.23
N GLU A 61 12.36 -1.05 11.23
CA GLU A 61 12.35 -2.33 11.93
C GLU A 61 11.09 -2.46 12.80
N LYS A 62 10.35 -3.58 12.64
CA LYS A 62 9.12 -3.85 13.41
C LYS A 62 9.44 -4.37 14.82
N THR A 63 10.08 -3.54 15.64
CA THR A 63 10.53 -3.86 17.00
C THR A 63 9.39 -3.99 18.02
N LYS A 64 8.25 -3.34 17.77
CA LYS A 64 7.00 -3.49 18.53
C LYS A 64 5.81 -3.65 17.59
N THR A 65 4.72 -4.21 18.13
CA THR A 65 3.44 -4.25 17.42
C THR A 65 2.77 -2.88 17.50
N ALA A 66 2.40 -2.31 16.35
CA ALA A 66 1.67 -1.05 16.29
C ALA A 66 0.22 -1.18 16.78
N THR A 67 -0.25 -0.14 17.46
CA THR A 67 -1.58 -0.02 18.03
C THR A 67 -2.14 1.37 17.78
N ALA A 68 -3.45 1.55 17.94
CA ALA A 68 -4.10 2.85 17.79
C ALA A 68 -3.50 3.97 18.68
N GLY A 69 -2.83 3.63 19.79
CA GLY A 69 -2.19 4.58 20.69
C GLY A 69 -0.79 5.04 20.25
N ASP A 70 -0.19 4.38 19.26
CA ASP A 70 1.16 4.70 18.79
C ASP A 70 1.20 5.92 17.84
N TRP A 71 0.03 6.38 17.38
CA TRP A 71 -0.07 7.49 16.43
C TRP A 71 -1.29 8.36 16.68
N LYS A 72 -1.20 9.65 16.30
CA LYS A 72 -2.37 10.53 16.31
C LYS A 72 -3.23 10.20 15.09
N ILE A 73 -4.37 9.56 15.33
CA ILE A 73 -5.27 9.08 14.26
C ILE A 73 -6.63 9.79 14.26
N GLN A 74 -7.24 9.83 13.07
CA GLN A 74 -8.62 10.22 12.83
C GLN A 74 -9.33 9.02 12.21
N ALA A 75 -10.46 8.62 12.80
CA ALA A 75 -11.20 7.44 12.35
C ALA A 75 -11.72 7.60 10.91
N MET A 76 -11.95 6.47 10.25
CA MET A 76 -12.67 6.45 8.97
C MET A 76 -14.05 7.10 9.15
N PRO A 77 -14.48 8.02 8.27
CA PRO A 77 -15.79 8.65 8.36
C PRO A 77 -16.93 7.62 8.42
N SER A 78 -17.93 7.87 9.27
CA SER A 78 -19.16 7.07 9.30
C SER A 78 -20.11 7.44 8.16
N ASP A 79 -19.98 8.65 7.61
CA ASP A 79 -20.74 9.11 6.45
C ASP A 79 -20.33 8.34 5.20
N ARG A 80 -21.28 7.59 4.65
CA ARG A 80 -21.09 6.76 3.44
C ARG A 80 -20.87 7.60 2.18
N THR A 81 -21.24 8.87 2.17
CA THR A 81 -21.01 9.76 1.02
C THR A 81 -19.54 10.16 0.88
N MET A 82 -18.75 10.01 1.95
CA MET A 82 -17.32 10.33 2.00
C MET A 82 -16.41 9.09 1.86
N VAL A 83 -17.01 7.91 1.65
CA VAL A 83 -16.30 6.63 1.64
C VAL A 83 -16.78 5.79 0.48
N THR A 84 -15.84 5.25 -0.29
CA THR A 84 -16.12 4.21 -1.28
C THR A 84 -15.91 2.84 -0.64
N GLU A 85 -16.96 2.03 -0.57
CA GLU A 85 -16.89 0.65 -0.11
C GLU A 85 -16.76 -0.29 -1.32
N VAL A 86 -15.81 -1.22 -1.24
CA VAL A 86 -15.48 -2.16 -2.31
C VAL A 86 -15.53 -3.57 -1.76
N VAL A 87 -16.27 -4.45 -2.43
CA VAL A 87 -16.25 -5.89 -2.14
C VAL A 87 -15.08 -6.52 -2.89
N VAL A 88 -14.23 -7.23 -2.18
CA VAL A 88 -13.02 -7.87 -2.74
C VAL A 88 -12.90 -9.31 -2.26
N LYS A 89 -11.97 -10.06 -2.86
CA LYS A 89 -11.61 -11.40 -2.39
C LYS A 89 -10.10 -11.57 -2.41
N ILE A 90 -9.42 -11.11 -1.36
CA ILE A 90 -7.96 -11.18 -1.24
C ILE A 90 -7.61 -12.19 -0.15
N ASN A 91 -6.95 -13.29 -0.53
CA ASN A 91 -6.51 -14.29 0.42
C ASN A 91 -5.12 -13.93 0.96
N LEU A 92 -4.97 -13.96 2.28
CA LEU A 92 -3.69 -13.75 2.95
C LEU A 92 -3.21 -15.04 3.59
N SER A 93 -1.94 -15.36 3.39
CA SER A 93 -1.30 -16.47 4.10
C SER A 93 -1.20 -16.15 5.61
N PRO A 94 -1.15 -17.17 6.48
CA PRO A 94 -0.90 -16.94 7.90
C PRO A 94 0.40 -16.14 8.16
N GLN A 95 1.44 -16.34 7.35
CA GLN A 95 2.71 -15.62 7.44
C GLN A 95 2.55 -14.15 7.08
N THR A 96 1.87 -13.86 5.97
CA THR A 96 1.53 -12.49 5.54
C THR A 96 0.76 -11.77 6.64
N MET A 97 -0.29 -12.40 7.18
CA MET A 97 -1.09 -11.79 8.24
C MET A 97 -0.29 -11.61 9.54
N HIS A 98 0.65 -12.51 9.85
CA HIS A 98 1.53 -12.36 11.01
C HIS A 98 2.39 -11.09 10.91
N ILE A 99 2.93 -10.80 9.72
CA ILE A 99 3.71 -9.57 9.46
C ILE A 99 2.80 -8.35 9.52
N LEU A 100 1.64 -8.37 8.86
CA LEU A 100 0.70 -7.24 8.87
C LEU A 100 0.21 -6.90 10.28
N LYS A 101 -0.02 -7.92 11.13
CA LYS A 101 -0.41 -7.73 12.54
C LYS A 101 0.66 -7.03 13.38
N LYS A 102 1.92 -6.96 12.93
CA LYS A 102 2.93 -6.12 13.59
C LYS A 102 2.72 -4.63 13.29
N GLY A 103 1.98 -4.30 12.24
CA GLY A 103 1.73 -2.92 11.83
C GLY A 103 2.97 -2.21 11.31
N HIS A 104 2.86 -0.91 11.09
CA HIS A 104 3.92 -0.06 10.58
C HIS A 104 3.89 1.29 11.27
N ILE A 105 5.02 1.65 11.89
CA ILE A 105 5.20 2.88 12.62
C ILE A 105 6.26 3.69 11.88
N PRO A 106 5.92 4.87 11.34
CA PRO A 106 6.86 5.67 10.59
C PRO A 106 7.95 6.25 11.51
N GLU A 107 9.20 6.20 11.06
CA GLU A 107 10.36 6.73 11.79
C GLU A 107 10.79 8.14 11.31
N ALA A 108 10.25 8.59 10.17
CA ALA A 108 10.63 9.84 9.54
C ALA A 108 9.46 10.50 8.79
N MET A 109 9.61 11.78 8.43
CA MET A 109 8.57 12.54 7.73
C MET A 109 8.30 12.03 6.31
N GLU A 110 9.29 11.39 5.69
CA GLU A 110 9.21 10.76 4.37
C GLU A 110 8.45 9.42 4.41
N ASP A 111 8.23 8.87 5.60
CA ASP A 111 7.38 7.70 5.78
C ASP A 111 5.94 8.15 6.02
N HIS A 112 5.20 8.08 4.93
CA HIS A 112 3.92 8.75 4.77
C HIS A 112 2.74 7.99 5.37
N TRP A 113 2.99 6.79 5.88
CA TRP A 113 1.96 5.87 6.32
C TRP A 113 2.18 5.44 7.76
N PHE A 114 1.07 5.30 8.47
CA PHE A 114 0.99 4.55 9.71
C PHE A 114 -0.03 3.43 9.50
N MET A 115 0.26 2.22 9.96
CA MET A 115 -0.63 1.07 9.82
C MET A 115 -0.70 0.26 11.11
N TYR A 116 -1.90 -0.18 11.46
CA TYR A 116 -2.08 -1.20 12.47
C TYR A 116 -3.25 -2.11 12.12
N CYS A 117 -3.24 -3.30 12.73
CA CYS A 117 -4.36 -4.23 12.69
C CYS A 117 -5.03 -4.30 14.05
N ASP A 118 -6.36 -4.25 14.09
CA ASP A 118 -7.11 -4.75 15.26
C ASP A 118 -7.64 -6.16 14.97
N HIS A 119 -8.69 -6.60 15.67
CA HIS A 119 -9.29 -7.92 15.52
C HIS A 119 -10.03 -8.12 14.19
N GLU A 120 -10.44 -7.05 13.52
CA GLU A 120 -11.37 -7.09 12.38
C GLU A 120 -10.84 -6.33 11.15
N TYR A 121 -9.93 -5.37 11.34
CA TYR A 121 -9.50 -4.46 10.28
C TYR A 121 -7.99 -4.27 10.21
N ILE A 122 -7.48 -4.19 8.99
CA ILE A 122 -6.19 -3.59 8.65
C ILE A 122 -6.47 -2.12 8.30
N ARG A 123 -5.79 -1.17 8.95
CA ARG A 123 -6.05 0.26 8.73
C ARG A 123 -4.78 1.02 8.38
N TYR A 124 -4.85 1.79 7.29
CA TYR A 124 -3.79 2.71 6.88
C TYR A 124 -4.20 4.15 7.10
N TYR A 125 -3.27 4.91 7.67
CA TYR A 125 -3.41 6.32 7.98
C TYR A 125 -2.28 7.10 7.34
N ARG A 126 -2.53 8.37 7.00
CA ARG A 126 -1.44 9.31 6.70
C ARG A 126 -0.70 9.64 7.99
N SER A 127 0.61 9.47 7.98
CA SER A 127 1.44 9.71 9.17
C SER A 127 1.36 11.18 9.63
N TRP A 128 1.38 12.14 8.72
CA TRP A 128 1.43 13.56 9.12
C TRP A 128 0.07 14.17 9.51
N THR A 129 -1.07 13.69 8.99
CA THR A 129 -2.40 14.20 9.37
C THR A 129 -3.18 13.29 10.30
N GLY A 130 -2.83 12.00 10.36
CA GLY A 130 -3.59 10.98 11.04
C GLY A 130 -4.85 10.54 10.31
N VAL A 131 -5.15 11.04 9.11
CA VAL A 131 -6.38 10.71 8.39
C VAL A 131 -6.37 9.24 7.97
N CYS A 132 -7.40 8.47 8.34
CA CYS A 132 -7.60 7.11 7.86
C CYS A 132 -7.95 7.12 6.37
N ILE A 133 -7.13 6.44 5.56
CA ILE A 133 -7.33 6.35 4.11
C ILE A 133 -7.98 5.03 3.73
N PHE A 134 -7.59 3.94 4.39
CA PHE A 134 -8.10 2.60 4.10
C PHE A 134 -8.49 1.89 5.40
N GLU A 135 -9.64 1.23 5.37
CA GLU A 135 -9.97 0.14 6.30
C GLU A 135 -10.31 -1.10 5.49
N ALA A 136 -9.53 -2.17 5.66
CA ALA A 136 -9.82 -3.46 5.05
C ALA A 136 -10.31 -4.42 6.12
N HIS A 137 -11.57 -4.86 5.99
CA HIS A 137 -12.15 -5.88 6.86
C HIS A 137 -11.55 -7.23 6.48
N TYR A 138 -11.09 -7.98 7.47
CA TYR A 138 -10.49 -9.28 7.26
C TYR A 138 -11.03 -10.31 8.26
N LEU A 139 -11.16 -11.55 7.78
CA LEU A 139 -11.77 -12.65 8.52
C LEU A 139 -10.84 -13.88 8.50
N PRO A 140 -10.82 -14.70 9.56
CA PRO A 140 -10.22 -16.02 9.48
C PRO A 140 -10.93 -16.89 8.43
N ASN A 141 -10.17 -17.60 7.60
CA ASN A 141 -10.66 -18.52 6.58
C ASN A 141 -9.85 -19.83 6.63
N GLY A 142 -10.23 -20.72 7.55
CA GLY A 142 -9.47 -21.93 7.85
C GLY A 142 -8.10 -21.61 8.44
N LYS A 143 -7.01 -21.99 7.75
CA LYS A 143 -5.63 -21.63 8.13
C LYS A 143 -5.18 -20.28 7.57
N ALA A 144 -5.95 -19.67 6.69
CA ALA A 144 -5.65 -18.41 6.01
C ALA A 144 -6.54 -17.28 6.53
N TYR A 145 -6.42 -16.11 5.93
CA TYR A 145 -7.33 -14.98 6.14
C TYR A 145 -7.89 -14.50 4.80
N LEU A 146 -9.06 -13.89 4.84
CA LEU A 146 -9.73 -13.29 3.69
C LEU A 146 -10.02 -11.83 4.00
N ILE A 147 -9.55 -10.93 3.14
CA ILE A 147 -10.12 -9.58 3.05
C ILE A 147 -11.31 -9.67 2.10
N ASP A 148 -12.49 -9.36 2.61
CA ASP A 148 -13.76 -9.39 1.87
C ASP A 148 -14.24 -7.98 1.47
N ARG A 149 -13.69 -6.95 2.11
CA ARG A 149 -14.14 -5.56 1.92
C ARG A 149 -13.07 -4.55 2.25
N ILE A 150 -13.02 -3.49 1.45
CA ILE A 150 -12.17 -2.31 1.66
C ILE A 150 -13.05 -1.07 1.67
N ARG A 151 -12.88 -0.21 2.67
CA ARG A 151 -13.43 1.15 2.75
C ARG A 151 -12.31 2.13 2.40
N ILE A 152 -12.58 2.99 1.43
CA ILE A 152 -11.63 3.97 0.89
C ILE A 152 -12.16 5.37 1.20
N ASN A 153 -11.40 6.14 1.97
CA ASN A 153 -11.76 7.51 2.29
C ASN A 153 -11.61 8.40 1.03
N HIS A 154 -12.57 9.29 0.76
CA HIS A 154 -12.47 10.23 -0.37
C HIS A 154 -11.35 11.26 -0.22
N HIS A 155 -10.81 11.47 0.98
CA HIS A 155 -9.55 12.19 1.18
C HIS A 155 -8.37 11.53 0.42
N ALA A 156 -8.50 10.30 -0.06
CA ALA A 156 -7.56 9.67 -0.99
C ALA A 156 -7.55 10.31 -2.39
N VAL A 157 -8.40 11.31 -2.67
CA VAL A 157 -8.45 11.99 -3.99
C VAL A 157 -7.11 12.64 -4.34
N ASP A 158 -6.39 13.16 -3.35
CA ASP A 158 -5.06 13.76 -3.53
C ASP A 158 -4.00 12.73 -3.94
N LEU A 159 -4.29 11.44 -3.70
CA LEU A 159 -3.50 10.28 -4.11
C LEU A 159 -4.00 9.68 -5.43
N GLY A 160 -5.07 10.23 -6.02
CA GLY A 160 -5.77 9.63 -7.17
C GLY A 160 -6.48 8.31 -6.84
N ALA A 161 -6.69 8.01 -5.56
CA ALA A 161 -7.06 6.70 -5.05
C ALA A 161 -8.46 6.66 -4.42
N ASN A 162 -9.29 7.69 -4.58
CA ASN A 162 -10.67 7.75 -4.04
C ASN A 162 -11.70 6.92 -4.83
N LYS A 163 -11.32 6.34 -5.97
CA LYS A 163 -12.18 5.47 -6.77
C LYS A 163 -11.84 4.02 -6.49
N GLU A 164 -12.86 3.15 -6.52
CA GLU A 164 -12.79 1.72 -6.23
C GLU A 164 -11.53 1.02 -6.78
N LYS A 165 -11.28 1.10 -8.09
CA LYS A 165 -10.14 0.42 -8.73
C LYS A 165 -8.79 0.97 -8.27
N ALA A 166 -8.63 2.28 -8.27
CA ALA A 166 -7.36 2.93 -7.91
C ALA A 166 -7.05 2.83 -6.42
N GLY A 167 -8.06 2.93 -5.55
CA GLY A 167 -7.89 2.75 -4.11
C GLY A 167 -7.60 1.32 -3.71
N THR A 168 -8.28 0.35 -4.33
CA THR A 168 -7.97 -1.08 -4.12
C THR A 168 -6.54 -1.39 -4.56
N ALA A 169 -6.11 -0.86 -5.71
CA ALA A 169 -4.75 -1.00 -6.21
C ALA A 169 -3.69 -0.48 -5.22
N LEU A 170 -3.90 0.75 -4.71
CA LEU A 170 -2.99 1.35 -3.73
C LEU A 170 -2.97 0.56 -2.41
N PHE A 171 -4.13 0.12 -1.93
CA PHE A 171 -4.20 -0.71 -0.73
C PHE A 171 -3.40 -2.01 -0.89
N CYS A 172 -3.56 -2.73 -2.00
CA CYS A 172 -2.79 -3.95 -2.28
C CYS A 172 -1.29 -3.66 -2.35
N TYR A 173 -0.88 -2.57 -3.01
CA TYR A 173 0.52 -2.16 -3.05
C TYR A 173 1.12 -1.97 -1.66
N LEU A 174 0.41 -1.28 -0.76
CA LEU A 174 0.86 -1.07 0.61
C LEU A 174 0.98 -2.42 1.35
N LEU A 175 -0.02 -3.30 1.21
CA LEU A 175 -0.03 -4.62 1.83
C LEU A 175 1.14 -5.51 1.37
N ASP A 176 1.46 -5.50 0.07
CA ASP A 176 2.58 -6.25 -0.49
C ASP A 176 3.92 -5.67 -0.01
N ALA A 177 4.05 -4.33 0.00
CA ALA A 177 5.25 -3.64 0.47
C ALA A 177 5.60 -3.98 1.93
N GLU A 178 4.60 -4.13 2.80
CA GLU A 178 4.77 -4.52 4.20
C GLU A 178 5.30 -5.94 4.41
N THR A 179 4.98 -6.85 3.50
CA THR A 179 5.05 -8.31 3.75
C THR A 179 6.17 -9.00 3.01
N GLU A 180 6.61 -8.46 1.87
CA GLU A 180 7.68 -9.06 1.08
C GLU A 180 9.08 -8.62 1.51
N GLY A 181 9.24 -7.63 2.41
CA GLY A 181 10.55 -7.19 2.93
C GLY A 181 11.55 -6.65 1.88
N GLU A 182 11.18 -6.73 0.61
CA GLU A 182 11.99 -6.47 -0.57
C GLU A 182 11.23 -5.54 -1.53
N ALA A 183 10.48 -4.55 -1.01
CA ALA A 183 9.82 -3.55 -1.85
C ALA A 183 10.78 -2.93 -2.88
N GLU A 184 12.07 -2.80 -2.53
CA GLU A 184 13.13 -2.34 -3.42
C GLU A 184 13.59 -3.40 -4.44
N LEU A 185 13.59 -4.70 -4.11
CA LEU A 185 14.00 -5.79 -5.01
C LEU A 185 12.86 -6.17 -5.96
N THR A 186 11.62 -6.26 -5.47
CA THR A 186 10.40 -6.38 -6.28
C THR A 186 10.30 -5.22 -7.28
N TRP A 187 10.67 -4.00 -6.87
CA TRP A 187 10.75 -2.83 -7.75
C TRP A 187 11.93 -2.88 -8.74
N LYS A 188 13.14 -3.24 -8.30
CA LYS A 188 14.31 -3.40 -9.19
C LYS A 188 14.11 -4.53 -10.20
N GLU A 189 13.39 -5.59 -9.84
CA GLU A 189 13.03 -6.69 -10.75
C GLU A 189 11.91 -6.30 -11.73
N PHE A 190 10.91 -5.53 -11.28
CA PHE A 190 9.92 -4.88 -12.14
C PHE A 190 10.59 -3.96 -13.19
N LEU A 191 11.59 -3.18 -12.80
CA LEU A 191 12.38 -2.33 -13.71
C LEU A 191 13.28 -3.13 -14.67
N LYS A 192 13.67 -4.36 -14.33
CA LYS A 192 14.45 -5.27 -15.19
C LYS A 192 13.59 -6.04 -16.18
N LEU A 193 12.26 -5.96 -16.11
CA LEU A 193 11.35 -6.57 -17.08
C LEU A 193 11.23 -5.68 -18.34
N LYS A 194 12.37 -5.66 -19.05
CA LYS A 194 12.66 -5.29 -20.45
C LYS A 194 12.89 -3.82 -20.82
N SER A 195 14.18 -3.54 -21.06
CA SER A 195 14.69 -3.30 -22.43
C SER A 195 14.29 -4.43 -23.39
#